data_AF-A0A2N5WJT3-F1
#
_entry.id   AF-A0A2N5WJT3-F1
#
_cell.length_a   1.000
_cell.length_b   1.000
_cell.length_c   1.000
_cell.angle_alpha   90.00
_cell.angle_beta   90.00
_cell.angle_gamma   90.00
#
_symmetry.space_group_name_H-M   'P 1'
#
loop_
_entity.id
_entity.type
_entity.pdbx_description
1 polymer ?
#
loop_
_entity_poly.entity_id
_entity_poly.type
_entity_poly.pdbx_seq_one_letter_code
_entity_poly.pdbx_strand_id
1 'polypeptide(L)'
;MNEPVYRTILLFDIEGSGLRDDVEKRVVRRTLYEVVHAALSSAGAERTRYRTEDRGDGVFLLVDPSVSKPRLLHALLHSLPEDLADRNRVASPGARVRLRTVLHGGEVTLDEHGALGRDLDAAFRLLDGAELRAVLAG
;
A
#
# COMPACT_ATOMS: atom_id res chain seq x y z
N MET A 1 -13.37 14.15 -21.60
CA MET A 1 -12.39 13.95 -20.51
C MET A 1 -13.11 13.32 -19.36
N ASN A 2 -12.55 12.30 -18.73
CA ASN A 2 -13.20 11.67 -17.59
C ASN A 2 -13.17 12.63 -16.40
N GLU A 3 -14.30 12.78 -15.72
CA GLU A 3 -14.41 13.65 -14.55
C GLU A 3 -13.55 13.09 -13.39
N PRO A 4 -12.79 13.93 -12.67
CA PRO A 4 -12.10 13.49 -11.46
C PRO A 4 -13.09 12.97 -10.42
N VAL A 5 -12.65 11.95 -9.67
CA VAL A 5 -13.40 11.37 -8.57
C VAL A 5 -12.56 11.34 -7.30
N TYR A 6 -13.18 11.69 -6.18
CA TYR A 6 -12.55 11.59 -4.88
C TYR A 6 -12.27 10.13 -4.48
N ARG A 7 -11.05 9.85 -4.04
CA ARG A 7 -10.62 8.54 -3.52
C ARG A 7 -9.73 8.70 -2.29
N THR A 8 -9.73 7.69 -1.44
CA THR A 8 -8.61 7.48 -0.51
C THR A 8 -7.55 6.69 -1.26
N ILE A 9 -6.40 7.30 -1.50
CA ILE A 9 -5.23 6.74 -2.13
C ILE A 9 -4.38 6.07 -1.03
N LEU A 10 -4.15 4.78 -1.16
CA LEU A 10 -3.24 4.03 -0.29
C LEU A 10 -2.05 3.56 -1.10
N LEU A 11 -0.83 3.87 -0.65
CA LEU A 11 0.40 3.37 -1.26
C LEU A 11 1.11 2.45 -0.29
N PHE A 12 1.72 1.40 -0.80
CA PHE A 12 2.58 0.49 -0.07
C PHE A 12 3.82 0.20 -0.90
N ASP A 13 4.98 0.25 -0.27
CA ASP A 13 6.25 -0.01 -0.91
C ASP A 13 7.14 -0.86 -0.01
N ILE A 14 7.72 -1.91 -0.60
CA ILE A 14 8.60 -2.85 0.09
C ILE A 14 10.02 -2.30 0.09
N GLU A 15 10.61 -2.23 1.28
CA GLU A 15 12.01 -1.86 1.41
C GLU A 15 12.96 -2.96 0.89
N GLY A 16 13.97 -2.53 0.14
CA GLY A 16 15.07 -3.40 -0.33
C GLY A 16 14.64 -4.48 -1.33
N SER A 17 13.52 -4.30 -2.03
CA SER A 17 13.02 -5.23 -3.06
C SER A 17 14.06 -5.58 -4.13
N GLY A 18 14.85 -4.59 -4.57
CA GLY A 18 15.86 -4.73 -5.61
C GLY A 18 17.04 -5.62 -5.23
N LEU A 19 17.28 -5.83 -3.93
CA LEU A 19 18.39 -6.64 -3.42
C LEU A 19 18.03 -8.13 -3.30
N ARG A 20 16.77 -8.48 -3.55
CA ARG A 20 16.23 -9.84 -3.36
C ARG A 20 16.30 -10.65 -4.65
N ASP A 21 16.48 -11.96 -4.52
CA ASP A 21 16.34 -12.88 -5.65
C ASP A 21 14.86 -13.06 -6.07
N ASP A 22 14.60 -13.75 -7.18
CA ASP A 22 13.25 -13.91 -7.72
C ASP A 22 12.32 -14.74 -6.82
N VAL A 23 12.88 -15.66 -6.02
CA VAL A 23 12.11 -16.47 -5.07
C VAL A 23 11.70 -15.61 -3.88
N GLU A 24 12.64 -14.85 -3.32
CA GLU A 24 12.41 -13.90 -2.24
C GLU A 24 11.41 -12.83 -2.66
N LYS A 25 11.58 -12.21 -3.84
CA LYS A 25 10.62 -11.24 -4.41
C LYS A 25 9.22 -11.80 -4.47
N ARG A 26 9.06 -13.05 -4.93
CA ARG A 26 7.74 -13.70 -5.01
C ARG A 26 7.10 -13.90 -3.62
N VAL A 27 7.88 -14.37 -2.65
CA VAL A 27 7.39 -14.60 -1.27
C VAL A 27 6.96 -13.29 -0.63
N VAL A 28 7.77 -12.26 -0.79
CA VAL A 28 7.60 -10.94 -0.18
C VAL A 28 6.42 -10.20 -0.80
N ARG A 29 6.29 -10.28 -2.12
CA ARG A 29 5.13 -9.76 -2.86
C ARG A 29 3.83 -10.46 -2.46
N ARG A 30 3.82 -11.79 -2.32
CA ARG A 30 2.65 -12.50 -1.78
C ARG A 30 2.29 -12.00 -0.39
N THR A 31 3.29 -11.86 0.48
CA THR A 31 3.10 -11.37 1.85
C THR A 31 2.51 -9.96 1.85
N LEU A 32 3.02 -9.03 1.01
CA LEU A 32 2.46 -7.69 0.83
C LEU A 32 0.96 -7.73 0.52
N TYR A 33 0.56 -8.53 -0.48
CA TYR A 33 -0.85 -8.63 -0.87
C TYR A 33 -1.73 -9.20 0.25
N GLU A 34 -1.25 -10.22 0.96
CA GLU A 34 -1.98 -10.83 2.07
C GLU A 34 -2.20 -9.83 3.21
N VAL A 35 -1.16 -9.10 3.65
CA VAL A 35 -1.29 -8.13 4.75
C VAL A 35 -2.12 -6.91 4.36
N VAL A 36 -2.01 -6.43 3.12
CA VAL A 36 -2.81 -5.30 2.62
C VAL A 36 -4.29 -5.68 2.55
N HIS A 37 -4.61 -6.87 2.06
CA HIS A 37 -6.00 -7.33 2.01
C HIS A 37 -6.57 -7.59 3.40
N ALA A 38 -5.79 -8.14 4.34
CA ALA A 38 -6.20 -8.30 5.73
C ALA A 38 -6.49 -6.94 6.39
N ALA A 39 -5.61 -5.94 6.20
CA ALA A 39 -5.80 -4.59 6.74
C ALA A 39 -7.07 -3.93 6.19
N LEU A 40 -7.28 -3.98 4.86
CA LEU A 40 -8.49 -3.44 4.22
C LEU A 40 -9.77 -4.13 4.72
N SER A 41 -9.74 -5.46 4.83
CA SER A 41 -10.86 -6.23 5.37
C SER A 41 -11.18 -5.82 6.81
N SER A 42 -10.17 -5.65 7.67
CA SER A 42 -10.36 -5.19 9.05
C SER A 42 -10.94 -3.77 9.15
N ALA A 43 -10.72 -2.93 8.13
CA ALA A 43 -11.32 -1.61 8.02
C ALA A 43 -12.75 -1.61 7.45
N GLY A 44 -13.27 -2.79 7.06
CA GLY A 44 -14.57 -2.96 6.41
C GLY A 44 -14.56 -2.61 4.91
N ALA A 45 -13.38 -2.59 4.27
CA ALA A 45 -13.26 -2.36 2.84
C ALA A 45 -13.41 -3.68 2.07
N GLU A 46 -14.61 -3.93 1.55
CA GLU A 46 -14.86 -5.07 0.66
C GLU A 46 -14.08 -4.95 -0.66
N ARG A 47 -13.85 -6.06 -1.36
CA ARG A 47 -13.05 -6.07 -2.60
C ARG A 47 -13.63 -5.16 -3.70
N THR A 48 -14.94 -4.96 -3.72
CA THR A 48 -15.65 -4.08 -4.66
C THR A 48 -15.44 -2.58 -4.35
N ARG A 49 -14.94 -2.26 -3.16
CA ARG A 49 -14.75 -0.89 -2.64
C ARG A 49 -13.36 -0.33 -2.90
N TYR A 50 -12.50 -1.04 -3.61
CA TYR A 50 -11.20 -0.49 -3.98
C TYR A 50 -10.70 -1.07 -5.30
N ARG A 51 -9.91 -0.27 -6.01
CA ARG A 51 -9.08 -0.73 -7.12
C ARG A 51 -7.67 -0.96 -6.63
N THR A 52 -6.97 -1.90 -7.24
CA THR A 52 -5.60 -2.26 -6.91
C THR A 52 -4.77 -2.18 -8.17
N GLU A 53 -3.67 -1.45 -8.09
CA GLU A 53 -2.75 -1.24 -9.20
C GLU A 53 -1.37 -1.70 -8.78
N ASP A 54 -0.85 -2.63 -9.57
CA ASP A 54 0.40 -3.31 -9.28
C ASP A 54 1.61 -2.51 -9.74
N ARG A 55 2.65 -2.43 -8.92
CA ARG A 55 3.90 -1.72 -9.24
C ARG A 55 5.14 -2.61 -9.11
N GLY A 56 4.99 -3.92 -9.10
CA GLY A 56 6.07 -4.89 -8.92
C GLY A 56 6.43 -5.09 -7.45
N ASP A 57 7.17 -4.16 -6.88
CA ASP A 57 7.59 -4.15 -5.47
C ASP A 57 6.77 -3.23 -4.56
N GLY A 58 5.84 -2.49 -5.16
CA GLY A 58 4.81 -1.75 -4.46
C GLY A 58 3.41 -2.09 -4.98
N VAL A 59 2.41 -1.60 -4.26
CA VAL A 59 1.02 -1.61 -4.69
C VAL A 59 0.39 -0.28 -4.31
N PHE A 60 -0.46 0.25 -5.19
CA PHE A 60 -1.34 1.34 -4.81
C PHE A 60 -2.80 0.96 -4.97
N LEU A 61 -3.63 1.56 -4.11
CA LEU A 61 -5.06 1.33 -4.11
C LEU A 61 -5.82 2.64 -4.13
N LEU A 62 -6.94 2.61 -4.84
CA LEU A 62 -7.92 3.68 -4.85
C LEU A 62 -9.18 3.18 -4.15
N VAL A 63 -9.35 3.58 -2.91
CA VAL A 63 -10.45 3.15 -2.05
C VAL A 63 -11.63 4.13 -2.20
N ASP A 64 -12.81 3.55 -2.34
CA ASP A 64 -14.08 4.25 -2.44
C ASP A 64 -14.34 5.14 -1.20
N PRO A 65 -14.88 6.35 -1.35
CA PRO A 65 -15.12 7.27 -0.25
C PRO A 65 -16.12 6.77 0.80
N SER A 66 -16.93 5.74 0.50
CA SER A 66 -17.80 5.10 1.49
C SER A 66 -17.03 4.32 2.58
N VAL A 67 -15.76 3.99 2.34
CA VAL A 67 -14.91 3.35 3.34
C VAL A 67 -14.40 4.40 4.33
N SER A 68 -14.56 4.12 5.63
CA SER A 68 -14.18 5.04 6.70
C SER A 68 -12.67 5.25 6.79
N LYS A 69 -12.21 6.49 6.55
CA LYS A 69 -10.81 6.89 6.72
C LYS A 69 -10.26 6.61 8.13
N PRO A 70 -10.98 6.88 9.23
CA PRO A 70 -10.55 6.47 10.57
C PRO A 70 -10.32 4.96 10.73
N ARG A 71 -11.18 4.13 10.12
CA ARG A 71 -11.00 2.67 10.16
C ARG A 71 -9.78 2.22 9.35
N LEU A 72 -9.58 2.82 8.17
CA LEU A 72 -8.36 2.59 7.37
C LEU A 72 -7.12 2.98 8.17
N LEU A 73 -7.11 4.16 8.78
CA LEU A 73 -5.99 4.61 9.60
C LEU A 73 -5.72 3.68 10.79
N HIS A 74 -6.77 3.24 11.49
CA HIS A 74 -6.62 2.25 12.56
C HIS A 74 -5.99 0.96 12.05
N ALA A 75 -6.48 0.42 10.93
CA ALA A 75 -5.95 -0.79 10.32
C ALA A 75 -4.48 -0.64 9.91
N LEU A 76 -4.09 0.51 9.34
CA LEU A 76 -2.71 0.77 8.93
C LEU A 76 -1.75 0.96 10.11
N LEU A 77 -2.23 1.54 11.22
CA LEU A 77 -1.39 1.85 12.38
C LEU A 77 -1.30 0.70 13.40
N HIS A 78 -2.27 -0.23 13.42
CA HIS A 78 -2.33 -1.29 14.43
C HIS A 78 -2.35 -2.68 13.76
N SER A 79 -3.39 -2.99 12.99
CA SER A 79 -3.59 -4.33 12.41
C SER A 79 -2.46 -4.74 11.47
N LEU A 80 -2.03 -3.83 10.58
CA LEU A 80 -1.00 -4.11 9.57
C LEU A 80 0.39 -4.34 10.22
N PRO A 81 0.89 -3.48 11.15
CA PRO A 81 2.14 -3.75 11.86
C PRO A 81 2.12 -5.05 12.66
N GLU A 82 1.02 -5.39 13.33
CA GLU A 82 0.88 -6.63 14.09
C GLU A 82 0.99 -7.86 13.18
N ASP A 83 0.22 -7.90 12.08
CA ASP A 83 0.24 -9.02 11.12
C ASP A 83 1.63 -9.16 10.45
N LEU A 84 2.26 -8.04 10.09
CA LEU A 84 3.63 -8.06 9.57
C LEU A 84 4.64 -8.58 10.59
N ALA A 85 4.53 -8.18 11.86
CA ALA A 85 5.44 -8.65 12.91
C ALA A 85 5.33 -10.17 13.12
N ASP A 86 4.11 -10.71 13.12
CA ASP A 86 3.86 -12.14 13.27
C ASP A 86 4.42 -12.94 12.08
N ARG A 87 4.21 -12.46 10.85
CA ARG A 87 4.75 -13.09 9.64
C ARG A 87 6.28 -13.03 9.59
N ASN A 88 6.86 -11.89 9.96
CA ASN A 88 8.30 -11.71 9.99
C ASN A 88 9.00 -12.60 11.04
N ARG A 89 8.31 -12.98 12.11
CA ARG A 89 8.84 -13.85 13.17
C ARG A 89 9.21 -15.25 12.65
N VAL A 90 8.41 -15.77 11.70
CA VAL A 90 8.60 -17.10 11.12
C VAL A 90 9.28 -17.07 9.74
N ALA A 91 9.51 -15.88 9.18
CA ALA A 91 10.16 -15.69 7.89
C ALA A 91 11.69 -15.81 7.99
N SER A 92 12.31 -16.38 6.96
CA SER A 92 13.76 -16.27 6.75
C SER A 92 14.17 -14.80 6.56
N PRO A 93 15.43 -14.42 6.84
CA PRO A 93 15.86 -13.02 6.74
C PRO A 93 15.51 -12.34 5.40
N GLY A 94 15.73 -13.00 4.26
CA GLY A 94 15.39 -12.46 2.93
C GLY A 94 13.90 -12.40 2.61
N ALA A 95 13.08 -13.15 3.34
CA ALA A 95 11.62 -13.15 3.21
C ALA A 95 10.92 -12.16 4.16
N ARG A 96 11.64 -11.51 5.08
CA ARG A 96 11.06 -10.49 5.96
C ARG A 96 10.64 -9.26 5.18
N VAL A 97 9.48 -8.72 5.52
CA VAL A 97 8.87 -7.57 4.86
C VAL A 97 8.91 -6.36 5.77
N ARG A 98 9.44 -5.26 5.25
CA ARG A 98 9.36 -3.93 5.86
C ARG A 98 8.67 -3.03 4.86
N LEU A 99 7.64 -2.31 5.30
CA LEU A 99 6.78 -1.52 4.44
C LEU A 99 6.84 -0.04 4.79
N ARG A 100 6.82 0.78 3.75
CA ARG A 100 6.42 2.19 3.82
C ARG A 100 5.00 2.29 3.33
N THR A 101 4.19 3.14 3.96
CA THR A 101 2.81 3.35 3.54
C THR A 101 2.42 4.82 3.57
N VAL A 102 1.54 5.20 2.65
CA VAL A 102 0.91 6.52 2.59
C VAL A 102 -0.60 6.33 2.52
N LEU A 103 -1.33 7.13 3.30
CA LEU A 103 -2.76 7.37 3.13
C LEU A 103 -2.95 8.83 2.72
N HIS A 104 -3.56 9.06 1.57
CA HIS A 104 -3.86 10.39 1.04
C HIS A 104 -5.31 10.44 0.55
N GLY A 105 -5.98 11.57 0.68
CA GLY A 105 -7.35 11.75 0.17
C GLY A 105 -7.36 12.86 -0.87
N GLY A 106 -7.82 12.57 -2.08
CA GLY A 106 -7.78 13.53 -3.17
C GLY A 106 -8.53 13.08 -4.42
N GLU A 107 -8.49 13.93 -5.45
CA GLU A 107 -9.15 13.73 -6.73
C GLU A 107 -8.24 13.00 -7.71
N VAL A 108 -8.79 11.97 -8.36
CA VAL A 108 -8.11 11.21 -9.42
C VAL A 108 -9.00 11.08 -10.64
N THR A 109 -8.41 11.20 -11.83
CA THR A 109 -9.07 10.85 -13.09
C THR A 109 -8.74 9.41 -13.42
N LEU A 110 -9.75 8.63 -13.79
CA LEU A 110 -9.60 7.23 -14.21
C LEU A 110 -9.77 7.14 -15.72
N ASP A 111 -8.96 6.32 -16.39
CA ASP A 111 -9.07 6.02 -17.82
C ASP A 111 -8.83 4.54 -18.11
N GLU A 112 -8.62 4.19 -19.39
CA GLU A 112 -8.33 2.82 -19.82
C GLU A 112 -6.94 2.30 -19.40
N HIS A 113 -6.06 3.21 -18.97
CA HIS A 113 -4.68 2.91 -18.57
C HIS A 113 -4.46 2.98 -17.06
N GLY A 114 -5.44 3.46 -16.29
CA GLY A 114 -5.41 3.44 -14.83
C GLY A 114 -5.90 4.76 -14.22
N ALA A 115 -5.06 5.35 -13.38
CA ALA A 115 -5.39 6.57 -12.65
C ALA A 115 -4.28 7.62 -12.78
N LEU A 116 -4.70 8.88 -12.86
CA LEU A 116 -3.81 10.04 -12.97
C LEU A 116 -4.37 11.23 -12.19
N GLY A 117 -3.51 12.14 -11.76
CA GLY A 117 -3.92 13.37 -11.08
C GLY A 117 -2.87 13.89 -10.11
N ARG A 118 -2.96 15.19 -9.80
CA ARG A 118 -1.99 15.87 -8.93
C ARG A 118 -1.94 15.28 -7.52
N ASP A 119 -3.07 14.84 -6.97
CA ASP A 119 -3.13 14.25 -5.63
C ASP A 119 -2.52 12.84 -5.61
N LEU A 120 -2.63 12.09 -6.71
CA LEU A 120 -1.92 10.82 -6.87
C LEU A 120 -0.41 11.05 -6.94
N ASP A 121 0.05 12.02 -7.74
CA ASP A 121 1.47 12.38 -7.80
C ASP A 121 2.00 12.87 -6.44
N ALA A 122 1.18 13.60 -5.68
CA ALA A 122 1.53 14.04 -4.34
C ALA A 122 1.68 12.86 -3.38
N ALA A 123 0.76 11.88 -3.43
CA ALA A 123 0.86 10.67 -2.63
C ALA A 123 2.16 9.89 -2.93
N PHE A 124 2.52 9.72 -4.21
CA PHE A 124 3.79 9.05 -4.57
C PHE A 124 5.01 9.83 -4.07
N ARG A 125 4.99 11.16 -4.18
CA ARG A 125 6.06 12.01 -3.62
C ARG A 125 6.18 11.88 -2.09
N LEU A 126 5.08 11.71 -1.37
CA LEU A 126 5.12 11.43 0.08
C LEU A 126 5.76 10.08 0.38
N LEU A 127 5.45 9.05 -0.42
CA LEU A 127 6.03 7.71 -0.25
C LEU A 127 7.54 7.71 -0.50
N ASP A 128 7.97 8.51 -1.47
CA ASP A 128 9.38 8.70 -1.83
C ASP A 128 10.13 9.71 -0.96
N GLY A 129 9.44 10.35 -0.01
CA GLY A 129 10.00 11.36 0.88
C GLY A 129 11.15 10.83 1.73
N ALA A 130 12.20 11.65 1.88
CA ALA A 130 13.44 11.27 2.56
C ALA A 130 13.21 10.83 4.00
N GLU A 131 12.28 11.47 4.71
CA GLU A 131 11.90 11.16 6.07
C GLU A 131 11.36 9.72 6.18
N LEU A 132 10.47 9.32 5.28
CA LEU A 132 9.90 7.98 5.27
C LEU A 132 10.93 6.92 4.85
N ARG A 133 11.83 7.28 3.92
CA ARG A 133 12.95 6.42 3.54
C ARG A 133 13.92 6.18 4.71
N ALA A 134 14.24 7.23 5.47
CA ALA A 134 15.22 7.18 6.55
C ALA A 134 14.78 6.27 7.71
N VAL A 135 13.47 6.20 8.01
CA VAL A 135 12.93 5.34 9.08
C VAL A 135 13.24 3.86 8.85
N LEU A 136 13.34 3.42 7.60
CA LEU A 136 13.68 2.04 7.26
C LEU A 136 15.14 1.83 6.88
N ALA A 137 15.96 2.88 6.78
CA ALA A 137 17.33 2.79 6.26
C ALA A 137 18.36 2.12 7.21
N GLY A 138 17.91 1.29 8.16
CA GLY A 138 18.73 0.57 9.13
C GLY A 138 18.43 -0.92 9.14
#